data_AF-A0A927UW80-F1
#
_entry.id   AF-A0A927UW80-F1
#
_cell.length_a   1.000
_cell.length_b   1.000
_cell.length_c   1.000
_cell.angle_alpha   90.00
_cell.angle_beta   90.00
_cell.angle_gamma   90.00
#
_symmetry.space_group_name_H-M   'P 1'
#
loop_
_entity.id
_entity.type
_entity.pdbx_description
1 polymer ?
#
loop_
_entity_poly.entity_id
_entity_poly.type
_entity_poly.pdbx_seq_one_letter_code
_entity_poly.pdbx_strand_id
1 'polypeptide(L)'
;MRERWKISKNNRVLELYERFLNGEIINKSEEAQRFGVDERTIQRDIDDIRSFLQNNSLKGENREIIYDRKRNGFVICKHQK
;
A
#
# COMPACT_ATOMS: atom_id res chain seq x y z
N MET A 1 -13.99 13.55 24.92
CA MET A 1 -13.60 13.55 23.48
C MET A 1 -12.40 12.62 23.35
N ARG A 2 -12.47 11.53 22.57
CA ARG A 2 -11.29 10.67 22.37
C ARG A 2 -10.37 11.36 21.38
N GLU A 3 -9.16 11.70 21.80
CA GLU A 3 -8.11 12.13 20.88
C GLU A 3 -7.91 11.02 19.84
N ARG A 4 -8.25 11.32 18.59
CA ARG A 4 -8.10 10.39 17.47
C ARG A 4 -6.60 10.30 17.21
N TRP A 5 -5.97 9.25 17.74
CA TRP A 5 -4.54 9.02 17.56
C TRP A 5 -4.22 9.01 16.07
N LYS A 6 -3.47 10.02 15.62
CA LYS A 6 -3.14 10.18 14.21
C LYS A 6 -1.99 9.23 13.92
N ILE A 7 -2.30 8.11 13.27
CA ILE A 7 -1.25 7.20 12.78
C ILE A 7 -0.30 7.99 11.87
N SER A 8 0.99 7.93 12.19
CA SER A 8 2.03 8.61 11.44
C SER A 8 2.07 8.07 10.00
N LYS A 9 2.55 8.90 9.06
CA LYS A 9 2.75 8.45 7.68
C LYS A 9 3.60 7.19 7.62
N ASN A 10 4.72 7.17 8.35
CA ASN A 10 5.67 6.06 8.32
C ASN A 10 5.04 4.75 8.78
N ASN A 11 4.27 4.78 9.88
CA ASN A 11 3.60 3.57 10.37
C ASN A 11 2.59 3.05 9.35
N ARG A 12 1.82 3.94 8.71
CA ARG A 12 0.85 3.56 7.68
C ARG A 12 1.52 2.93 6.45
N VAL A 13 2.59 3.54 5.96
CA VAL A 13 3.35 3.02 4.82
C VAL A 13 3.93 1.63 5.13
N LEU A 14 4.55 1.46 6.31
CA LEU A 14 5.13 0.18 6.71
C LEU A 14 4.07 -0.92 6.86
N GLU A 15 2.94 -0.60 7.45
CA GLU A 15 1.84 -1.56 7.64
C GLU A 15 1.20 -1.96 6.31
N LEU A 16 0.94 -1.00 5.41
CA LEU A 16 0.47 -1.30 4.06
C LEU A 16 1.46 -2.20 3.32
N TYR A 17 2.76 -1.91 3.44
CA TYR A 17 3.81 -2.72 2.81
C TYR A 17 3.84 -4.16 3.36
N GLU A 18 3.76 -4.35 4.68
CA GLU A 18 3.70 -5.69 5.30
C GLU A 18 2.50 -6.49 4.77
N ARG A 19 1.32 -5.87 4.71
CA ARG A 19 0.11 -6.50 4.17
C ARG A 19 0.24 -6.86 2.70
N PHE A 20 0.86 -5.99 1.90
CA PHE A 20 1.20 -6.33 0.52
C PHE A 20 2.12 -7.57 0.46
N LEU A 21 3.16 -7.65 1.29
CA LEU A 21 4.05 -8.82 1.33
C LEU A 21 3.32 -10.12 1.71
N ASN A 22 2.29 -10.03 2.55
CA ASN A 22 1.41 -11.15 2.92
C ASN A 22 0.42 -11.52 1.81
N GLY A 23 0.40 -10.79 0.69
CA GLY A 23 -0.50 -11.05 -0.45
C GLY A 23 -1.92 -10.52 -0.26
N GLU A 24 -2.13 -9.62 0.70
CA GLU A 24 -3.44 -9.03 0.95
C GLU A 24 -3.87 -8.08 -0.18
N ILE A 25 -5.19 -7.91 -0.30
CA ILE A 25 -5.82 -6.92 -1.19
C ILE A 25 -6.11 -5.68 -0.36
N ILE A 26 -5.60 -4.53 -0.80
CA ILE A 26 -5.79 -3.26 -0.13
C ILE A 26 -6.82 -2.40 -0.85
N ASN A 27 -7.95 -2.13 -0.21
CA ASN A 27 -8.90 -1.13 -0.71
C ASN A 27 -8.59 0.24 -0.11
N LYS A 28 -8.35 1.24 -0.96
CA LYS A 28 -7.95 2.58 -0.50
C LYS A 28 -9.00 3.29 0.37
N SER A 29 -10.29 3.06 0.12
CA SER A 29 -11.39 3.71 0.84
C SER A 29 -11.53 3.12 2.25
N GLU A 30 -11.39 1.80 2.36
CA GLU A 30 -11.38 1.10 3.66
C GLU A 30 -10.18 1.53 4.51
N GLU A 31 -8.98 1.58 3.92
CA GLU A 31 -7.79 2.02 4.65
C GLU A 31 -7.87 3.51 5.05
N ALA A 32 -8.45 4.36 4.20
CA ALA A 32 -8.67 5.77 4.52
C ALA A 32 -9.53 5.92 5.78
N GLN A 33 -10.62 5.14 5.88
CA GLN A 33 -11.47 5.11 7.08
C GLN A 33 -10.71 4.55 8.29
N ARG A 34 -9.99 3.44 8.12
CA ARG A 34 -9.23 2.75 9.19
C ARG A 34 -8.14 3.64 9.80
N PHE A 35 -7.38 4.34 8.96
CA PHE A 35 -6.34 5.27 9.39
C PHE A 35 -6.88 6.68 9.72
N GLY A 36 -8.15 6.95 9.46
CA GLY A 36 -8.79 8.25 9.68
C GLY A 36 -8.20 9.38 8.83
N VAL A 37 -7.77 9.07 7.61
CA VAL A 37 -7.16 9.98 6.63
C VAL A 37 -7.98 10.02 5.33
N ASP A 38 -7.61 10.91 4.41
CA ASP A 38 -8.23 10.99 3.08
C ASP A 38 -7.70 9.90 2.13
N GLU A 39 -8.51 9.44 1.17
CA GLU A 39 -8.10 8.47 0.14
C GLU A 39 -6.87 8.91 -0.65
N ARG A 40 -6.72 10.22 -0.92
CA ARG A 40 -5.53 10.78 -1.59
C ARG A 40 -4.27 10.64 -0.75
N THR A 41 -4.41 10.49 0.56
CA THR A 41 -3.28 10.16 1.44
C THR A 41 -2.88 8.70 1.24
N ILE A 42 -3.83 7.77 1.28
CA ILE A 42 -3.57 6.35 1.03
C ILE A 42 -2.96 6.12 -0.35
N GLN A 43 -3.47 6.80 -1.40
CA GLN A 43 -2.92 6.71 -2.75
C GLN A 43 -1.43 7.11 -2.77
N ARG A 44 -1.06 8.21 -2.10
CA ARG A 44 0.33 8.66 -2.01
C ARG A 44 1.22 7.66 -1.27
N ASP A 45 0.72 7.05 -0.19
CA ASP A 45 1.47 6.02 0.52
C ASP A 45 1.71 4.79 -0.35
N ILE A 46 0.72 4.36 -1.14
CA ILE A 46 0.86 3.26 -2.12
C ILE A 46 1.86 3.65 -3.21
N ASP A 47 1.83 4.88 -3.69
CA ASP A 47 2.78 5.36 -4.71
C ASP A 47 4.21 5.43 -4.15
N ASP A 48 4.41 5.82 -2.89
CA ASP A 48 5.72 5.75 -2.22
C ASP A 48 6.25 4.29 -2.17
N ILE A 49 5.39 3.33 -1.85
CA ILE A 49 5.75 1.89 -1.84
C ILE A 49 6.09 1.42 -3.27
N ARG A 50 5.33 1.84 -4.29
CA ARG A 50 5.63 1.52 -5.70
C ARG A 50 7.00 2.04 -6.11
N SER A 51 7.31 3.29 -5.80
CA SER A 51 8.63 3.87 -6.10
C SER A 51 9.75 3.10 -5.41
N PHE A 52 9.56 2.67 -4.16
CA PHE A 52 10.52 1.80 -3.47
C PHE A 52 10.72 0.44 -4.16
N LEU A 53 9.63 -0.23 -4.55
CA LEU A 53 9.68 -1.53 -5.21
C LEU A 53 10.30 -1.45 -6.61
N GLN A 54 10.05 -0.38 -7.37
CA GLN A 54 10.69 -0.15 -8.67
C GLN A 54 12.21 0.01 -8.53
N ASN A 55 12.67 0.75 -7.51
CA ASN A 55 14.10 0.89 -7.23
C ASN A 55 14.76 -0.44 -6.84
N ASN A 56 14.02 -1.36 -6.20
CA ASN A 56 14.51 -2.70 -5.87
C ASN A 56 14.36 -3.72 -7.02
N SER A 57 13.47 -3.48 -7.98
CA SER A 57 13.37 -4.30 -9.20
C SER A 57 14.67 -4.25 -10.01
N LEU A 58 15.39 -3.13 -9.97
CA LEU A 58 16.74 -3.00 -10.52
C LEU A 58 17.77 -3.95 -9.86
N LYS A 59 17.45 -4.52 -8.69
CA LYS A 59 18.29 -5.48 -7.95
C LYS A 59 17.85 -6.94 -8.14
N GLY A 60 16.93 -7.21 -9.07
CA GLY A 60 16.48 -8.56 -9.42
C GLY A 60 15.19 -9.02 -8.74
N GLU A 61 14.61 -8.21 -7.85
CA GLU A 61 13.30 -8.50 -7.24
C GLU A 61 12.17 -7.84 -8.02
N ASN A 62 11.64 -8.52 -9.04
CA ASN A 62 10.55 -7.98 -9.86
C ASN A 62 9.20 -8.05 -9.13
N ARG A 63 8.98 -7.13 -8.19
CA ARG A 63 7.73 -6.94 -7.46
C ARG A 63 7.07 -5.64 -7.88
N GLU A 64 5.77 -5.68 -8.15
CA GLU A 64 4.97 -4.51 -8.51
C GLU A 64 3.64 -4.51 -7.75
N ILE A 65 3.15 -3.33 -7.39
CA ILE A 65 1.78 -3.16 -6.86
C ILE A 65 0.86 -2.71 -8.00
N ILE A 66 -0.10 -3.55 -8.35
CA ILE A 66 -1.09 -3.28 -9.39
C ILE A 66 -2.48 -3.07 -8.79
N TYR A 67 -3.33 -2.34 -9.49
CA TYR A 67 -4.74 -2.21 -9.11
C TYR A 67 -5.56 -3.28 -9.83
N ASP A 68 -6.14 -4.20 -9.07
CA ASP A 68 -7.07 -5.21 -9.56
C ASP A 68 -8.50 -4.66 -9.50
N ARG A 69 -9.04 -4.32 -10.67
CA ARG A 69 -10.42 -3.82 -10.81
C ARG A 69 -11.47 -4.85 -10.38
N LYS A 70 -11.24 -6.15 -10.59
CA LYS A 70 -12.21 -7.20 -10.23
C LYS A 70 -12.31 -7.34 -8.72
N ARG A 71 -11.21 -7.10 -8.01
CA ARG A 71 -11.11 -7.16 -6.55
C ARG A 71 -11.28 -5.79 -5.88
N ASN A 72 -11.44 -4.73 -6.68
CA ASN A 72 -11.55 -3.34 -6.23
C ASN A 72 -10.43 -2.95 -5.23
N GLY A 73 -9.18 -3.31 -5.53
CA GLY A 73 -8.08 -3.09 -4.59
C GLY A 73 -6.70 -3.27 -5.21
N PHE A 74 -5.69 -2.87 -4.44
CA PHE A 74 -4.28 -3.01 -4.80
C PHE A 74 -3.75 -4.35 -4.32
N VAL A 75 -2.92 -4.99 -5.13
CA VAL A 75 -2.26 -6.26 -4.81
C VAL A 75 -0.80 -6.22 -5.24
N ILE A 76 0.07 -6.95 -4.53
CA ILE A 76 1.44 -7.17 -5.00
C ILE A 76 1.46 -8.34 -5.99
N CYS A 77 2.15 -8.16 -7.11
CA CYS A 77 2.43 -9.20 -8.08
C CYS A 77 3.94 -9.40 -8.19
N LYS A 78 4.35 -10.66 -8.28
CA LYS A 78 5.72 -11.05 -8.60
C LYS A 78 5.73 -11.45 -10.06
N HIS A 79 6.59 -10.84 -10.87
CA HIS A 79 6.82 -11.33 -12.22
C HIS A 79 7.75 -12.54 -12.12
N GLN A 80 7.22 -13.72 -12.41
CA GLN A 80 8.03 -14.92 -12.61
C GLN A 80 8.70 -14.81 -14.00
N LYS A 81 10.03 -14.81 -14.03
CA LYS A 81 10.77 -15.06 -15.28
C LYS A 81 10.66 -16.53 -15.66
#